data_AF-A0AA39CR25-F1
#
_entry.id   AF-A0AA39CR25-F1
#
_cell.length_a   1.000
_cell.length_b   1.000
_cell.length_c   1.000
_cell.angle_alpha   90.00
_cell.angle_beta   90.00
_cell.angle_gamma   90.00
#
_symmetry.space_group_name_H-M   'P 1'
#
loop_
_entity.id
_entity.type
_entity.pdbx_description
1 polymer ?
#
loop_
_entity_poly.entity_id
_entity_poly.type
_entity_poly.pdbx_seq_one_letter_code
_entity_poly.pdbx_strand_id
1 'polypeptide(L)'
;MISPTLNDLDDQNQFEQEEAVDGGSDGALARPYDPTQIRVEPKMFSLRNILDMIDEGEIDLAPDFQRLKVWSPGQKSRLIESVLLRIPLPAFYFAADNEGRLQVVDGVQRLSTIHDFVRGNKSFALVDLEYLSDEVGGRRFDDLRSTLWAKRINGTQIVVNVIDPQTPTAVKFDIFKRINTGGTPLNSQEIRHCMSKAPSRELLRELTATQEFSHATGNSLATNVRMADREVTLRVLAFSMFGLDKYYQCEGLDQFLNDATQVIDNNLSASQILQYSYHFTRAMRVAYDIFGEDLHGDLEGKFTISIQPGAVVEFSSSTSARVLDVKSTRTSESQNSMIYLSAERFGPRLVQPEFSSQGMGEFDVGFAGQYTAEVLGSHERDRMREELIPGSDSVPGLLLPLVEYYMSQIFGAIEVQVRANGNAPPSMYFKRPGVQEDWVLSTHTGFGITYALPVVVAGLTAEVGSTFIIDSPEAHLHPSAQTAISKFLSMLAATGVNVLIETHSDYIIDGIRIAVTSRESNGLRKEDCLLIAINSGRDGSSSLAELTIGDDGRPSDWPRGFFDQHIANMRSLHINTRSSRKE
;
A
#
# COMPACT_ATOMS: atom_id res chain seq x y z
N MET A 1 22.63 -20.99 -47.54
CA MET A 1 22.02 -21.67 -46.39
C MET A 1 22.15 -20.73 -45.20
N ILE A 2 21.02 -20.46 -44.54
CA ILE A 2 20.85 -19.84 -43.22
C ILE A 2 20.95 -18.30 -43.17
N SER A 3 19.80 -17.68 -42.91
CA SER A 3 19.55 -16.27 -42.56
C SER A 3 20.15 -15.90 -41.20
N PRO A 4 20.53 -14.63 -40.96
CA PRO A 4 20.61 -14.07 -39.62
C PRO A 4 19.25 -13.50 -39.22
N THR A 5 18.72 -13.98 -38.09
CA THR A 5 17.55 -13.43 -37.39
C THR A 5 17.93 -12.14 -36.67
N LEU A 6 17.08 -11.11 -36.79
CA LEU A 6 17.09 -9.89 -35.98
C LEU A 6 16.72 -10.23 -34.52
N ASN A 7 17.72 -10.65 -33.76
CA ASN A 7 17.81 -10.40 -32.32
C ASN A 7 19.02 -9.48 -32.13
N ASP A 8 18.95 -8.64 -31.10
CA ASP A 8 20.01 -7.78 -30.55
C ASP A 8 19.77 -6.28 -30.77
N LEU A 9 18.95 -5.70 -29.88
CA LEU A 9 19.24 -4.42 -29.22
C LEU A 9 18.64 -4.49 -27.81
N ASP A 10 19.40 -5.08 -26.89
CA ASP A 10 19.61 -4.62 -25.50
C ASP A 10 20.17 -5.79 -24.67
N ASP A 11 21.49 -5.81 -24.51
CA ASP A 11 22.16 -6.79 -23.65
C ASP A 11 23.34 -6.12 -22.91
N GLN A 12 23.03 -5.47 -21.80
CA GLN A 12 23.92 -5.27 -20.66
C GLN A 12 23.10 -5.27 -19.37
N ASN A 13 22.76 -6.45 -18.86
CA ASN A 13 22.52 -6.65 -17.43
C ASN A 13 23.04 -8.03 -17.04
N GLN A 14 23.97 -8.04 -16.10
CA GLN A 14 24.58 -9.27 -15.56
C GLN A 14 23.52 -10.06 -14.79
N PHE A 15 23.31 -11.30 -15.21
CA PHE A 15 22.47 -12.27 -14.52
C PHE A 15 23.14 -12.72 -13.21
N GLU A 16 22.51 -12.46 -12.07
CA GLU A 16 22.72 -13.27 -10.88
C GLU A 16 21.85 -14.53 -11.02
N GLN A 17 22.51 -15.68 -11.09
CA GLN A 17 21.89 -16.99 -11.09
C GLN A 17 21.38 -17.30 -9.68
N GLU A 18 20.06 -17.42 -9.50
CA GLU A 18 19.52 -18.15 -8.35
C GLU A 18 19.70 -19.65 -8.62
N GLU A 19 20.60 -20.28 -7.85
CA GLU A 19 20.75 -21.73 -7.80
C GLU A 19 19.46 -22.39 -7.29
N ALA A 20 18.97 -23.37 -8.03
CA ALA A 20 17.91 -24.26 -7.61
C ALA A 20 18.40 -25.13 -6.43
N VAL A 21 17.81 -24.93 -5.26
CA VAL A 21 17.97 -25.85 -4.12
C VAL A 21 17.01 -27.02 -4.32
N ASP A 22 17.57 -28.17 -4.72
CA ASP A 22 16.91 -29.47 -4.63
C ASP A 22 16.82 -29.88 -3.15
N GLY A 23 15.58 -29.98 -2.66
CA GLY A 23 15.25 -30.34 -1.29
C GLY A 23 13.85 -30.94 -1.24
N GLY A 24 13.75 -32.23 -1.57
CA GLY A 24 12.50 -32.97 -1.51
C GLY A 24 11.86 -32.95 -0.12
N SER A 25 10.64 -32.41 -0.05
CA SER A 25 9.57 -32.94 0.78
C SER A 25 8.24 -32.62 0.11
N ASP A 26 7.47 -33.67 -0.13
CA ASP A 26 6.23 -33.68 -0.91
C ASP A 26 5.11 -32.98 -0.11
N GLY A 27 4.94 -31.68 -0.35
CA GLY A 27 3.81 -30.88 0.09
C GLY A 27 3.24 -30.16 -1.13
N ALA A 28 2.12 -30.64 -1.65
CA ALA A 28 1.47 -30.11 -2.84
C ALA A 28 1.28 -28.58 -2.75
N LEU A 29 2.02 -27.84 -3.58
CA LEU A 29 1.76 -26.43 -3.88
C LEU A 29 0.32 -26.31 -4.38
N ALA A 30 -0.55 -25.66 -3.61
CA ALA A 30 -1.89 -25.35 -4.05
C ALA A 30 -1.80 -24.53 -5.35
N ARG A 31 -2.28 -25.10 -6.45
CA ARG A 31 -2.35 -24.38 -7.73
C ARG A 31 -3.39 -23.25 -7.57
N PRO A 32 -3.06 -21.98 -7.86
CA PRO A 32 -3.94 -20.84 -7.60
C PRO A 32 -5.24 -20.85 -8.43
N TYR A 33 -5.32 -21.67 -9.48
CA TYR A 33 -6.51 -21.84 -10.32
C TYR A 33 -6.48 -23.21 -11.01
N ASP A 34 -7.66 -23.67 -11.45
CA ASP A 34 -7.81 -24.89 -12.24
C ASP A 34 -7.33 -24.66 -13.69
N PRO A 35 -6.23 -25.31 -14.14
CA PRO A 35 -5.72 -25.14 -15.51
C PRO A 35 -6.73 -25.52 -16.60
N THR A 36 -7.75 -26.33 -16.29
CA THR A 36 -8.77 -26.74 -17.26
C THR A 36 -9.74 -25.62 -17.64
N GLN A 37 -9.74 -24.53 -16.87
CA GLN A 37 -10.57 -23.34 -17.10
C GLN A 37 -9.89 -22.31 -18.02
N ILE A 38 -8.62 -22.53 -18.40
CA ILE A 38 -7.90 -21.64 -19.31
C ILE A 38 -8.23 -22.00 -20.74
N ARG A 39 -8.87 -21.06 -21.46
CA ARG A 39 -9.22 -21.25 -22.87
C ARG A 39 -8.73 -20.07 -23.69
N VAL A 40 -7.70 -20.34 -24.50
CA VAL A 40 -7.13 -19.39 -25.45
C VAL A 40 -7.09 -20.04 -26.81
N GLU A 41 -7.75 -19.44 -27.79
CA GLU A 41 -7.87 -19.99 -29.14
C GLU A 41 -7.16 -19.09 -30.17
N PRO A 42 -6.23 -19.63 -30.97
CA PRO A 42 -5.62 -18.88 -32.06
C PRO A 42 -6.63 -18.73 -33.21
N LYS A 43 -6.88 -17.49 -33.62
CA LYS A 43 -7.73 -17.12 -34.76
C LYS A 43 -6.92 -16.30 -35.76
N MET A 44 -7.23 -16.48 -37.03
CA MET A 44 -6.59 -15.75 -38.13
C MET A 44 -7.50 -14.63 -38.59
N PHE A 45 -7.00 -13.40 -38.58
CA PHE A 45 -7.73 -12.24 -39.08
C PHE A 45 -6.93 -11.55 -40.18
N SER A 46 -7.62 -11.08 -41.23
CA SER A 46 -7.01 -10.11 -42.14
C SER A 46 -6.94 -8.73 -41.48
N LEU A 47 -5.92 -7.94 -41.77
CA LEU A 47 -5.85 -6.56 -41.29
C LEU A 47 -7.07 -5.75 -41.73
N ARG A 48 -7.62 -5.98 -42.93
CA ARG A 48 -8.88 -5.35 -43.34
C ARG A 48 -10.00 -5.63 -42.35
N ASN A 49 -10.22 -6.90 -42.02
CA ASN A 49 -11.29 -7.29 -41.11
C ASN A 49 -11.09 -6.70 -39.71
N ILE A 50 -9.86 -6.68 -39.19
CA ILE A 50 -9.56 -6.01 -37.92
C ILE A 50 -9.88 -4.52 -37.97
N LEU A 51 -9.49 -3.82 -39.04
CA LEU A 51 -9.76 -2.39 -39.19
C LEU A 51 -11.26 -2.10 -39.29
N ASP A 52 -12.01 -2.90 -40.03
CA ASP A 52 -13.46 -2.76 -40.14
C ASP A 52 -14.13 -3.01 -38.77
N MET A 53 -13.72 -4.05 -38.04
CA MET A 53 -14.21 -4.34 -36.68
C MET A 53 -13.85 -3.23 -35.66
N ILE A 54 -12.72 -2.55 -35.82
CA ILE A 54 -12.36 -1.36 -35.02
C ILE A 54 -13.30 -0.21 -35.36
N ASP A 55 -13.51 0.07 -36.66
CA ASP A 55 -14.38 1.15 -37.13
C ASP A 55 -15.86 0.96 -36.70
N GLU A 56 -16.29 -0.31 -36.62
CA GLU A 56 -17.65 -0.71 -36.19
C GLU A 56 -17.79 -0.79 -34.65
N GLY A 57 -16.70 -0.66 -33.90
CA GLY A 57 -16.69 -0.73 -32.44
C GLY A 57 -16.80 -2.16 -31.87
N GLU A 58 -16.60 -3.19 -32.70
CA GLU A 58 -16.51 -4.59 -32.25
C GLU A 58 -15.18 -4.88 -31.56
N ILE A 59 -14.11 -4.18 -31.96
CA ILE A 59 -12.80 -4.20 -31.30
C ILE A 59 -12.59 -2.90 -30.52
N ASP A 60 -12.37 -3.03 -29.22
CA ASP A 60 -12.00 -1.93 -28.34
C ASP A 60 -10.47 -1.85 -28.20
N LEU A 61 -9.89 -0.75 -28.70
CA LEU A 61 -8.47 -0.44 -28.61
C LEU A 61 -8.08 0.26 -27.30
N ALA A 62 -9.04 0.61 -26.42
CA ALA A 62 -8.83 1.38 -25.19
C ALA A 62 -7.86 2.57 -25.39
N PRO A 63 -8.16 3.52 -26.29
CA PRO A 63 -7.19 4.50 -26.79
C PRO A 63 -6.57 5.40 -25.72
N ASP A 64 -7.29 5.66 -24.61
CA ASP A 64 -6.80 6.47 -23.49
C ASP A 64 -5.65 5.79 -22.71
N PHE A 65 -5.53 4.47 -22.83
CA PHE A 65 -4.45 3.67 -22.29
C PHE A 65 -3.07 4.01 -22.85
N GLN A 66 -3.03 4.48 -24.10
CA GLN A 66 -1.79 4.57 -24.87
C GLN A 66 -1.11 5.95 -24.82
N ARG A 67 -1.68 6.92 -24.10
CA ARG A 67 -1.21 8.32 -24.15
C ARG A 67 0.18 8.56 -23.54
N LEU A 68 0.74 7.58 -22.84
CA LEU A 68 1.95 7.75 -22.02
C LEU A 68 3.25 7.30 -22.71
N LYS A 69 3.18 6.42 -23.73
CA LYS A 69 4.36 5.95 -24.48
C LYS A 69 4.01 5.82 -25.96
N VAL A 70 4.12 6.91 -26.71
CA VAL A 70 3.76 6.96 -28.14
C VAL A 70 4.98 6.60 -28.98
N TRP A 71 4.85 5.62 -29.88
CA TRP A 71 5.91 5.31 -30.85
C TRP A 71 6.29 6.53 -31.68
N SER A 72 7.59 6.71 -31.90
CA SER A 72 8.11 7.76 -32.78
C SER A 72 7.62 7.56 -34.22
N PRO A 73 7.56 8.62 -35.05
CA PRO A 73 7.18 8.50 -36.46
C PRO A 73 7.98 7.44 -37.22
N GLY A 74 9.28 7.30 -36.94
CA GLY A 74 10.13 6.26 -37.53
C GLY A 74 9.79 4.85 -37.05
N GLN A 75 9.47 4.64 -35.76
CA GLN A 75 9.00 3.34 -35.27
C GLN A 75 7.66 2.94 -35.91
N LYS A 76 6.72 3.88 -35.99
CA LYS A 76 5.44 3.68 -36.66
C LYS A 76 5.64 3.30 -38.14
N SER A 77 6.55 3.99 -38.83
CA SER A 77 6.86 3.74 -40.24
C SER A 77 7.52 2.38 -40.48
N ARG A 78 8.46 1.96 -39.62
CA ARG A 78 9.10 0.63 -39.68
C ARG A 78 8.14 -0.53 -39.48
N LEU A 79 7.09 -0.36 -38.67
CA LEU A 79 6.01 -1.35 -38.58
C LEU A 79 5.27 -1.47 -39.92
N ILE A 80 4.87 -0.33 -40.51
CA ILE A 80 4.19 -0.34 -41.81
C ILE A 80 5.09 -0.98 -42.87
N GLU A 81 6.39 -0.65 -42.87
CA GLU A 81 7.38 -1.27 -43.74
C GLU A 81 7.41 -2.79 -43.60
N SER A 82 7.41 -3.30 -42.37
CA SER A 82 7.35 -4.74 -42.09
C SER A 82 6.11 -5.41 -42.71
N VAL A 83 4.95 -4.76 -42.60
CA VAL A 83 3.70 -5.23 -43.25
C VAL A 83 3.83 -5.22 -44.76
N LEU A 84 4.42 -4.17 -45.35
CA LEU A 84 4.62 -4.05 -46.79
C LEU A 84 5.61 -5.10 -47.35
N LEU A 85 6.63 -5.42 -46.56
CA LEU A 85 7.63 -6.46 -46.82
C LEU A 85 7.10 -7.89 -46.57
N ARG A 86 5.90 -8.03 -46.00
CA ARG A 86 5.30 -9.31 -45.58
C ARG A 86 6.10 -10.04 -44.51
N ILE A 87 6.79 -9.28 -43.66
CA ILE A 87 7.42 -9.82 -42.46
C ILE A 87 6.29 -10.14 -41.47
N PRO A 88 6.22 -11.38 -40.94
CA PRO A 88 5.21 -11.75 -39.96
C PRO A 88 5.27 -10.84 -38.73
N LEU A 89 4.12 -10.31 -38.33
CA LEU A 89 4.00 -9.59 -37.07
C LEU A 89 3.95 -10.59 -35.91
N PRO A 90 4.45 -10.23 -34.72
CA PRO A 90 4.25 -11.03 -33.51
C PRO A 90 2.76 -11.30 -33.26
N ALA A 91 2.43 -12.38 -32.56
CA ALA A 91 1.04 -12.68 -32.23
C ALA A 91 0.37 -11.53 -31.47
N PHE A 92 -0.94 -11.40 -31.64
CA PHE A 92 -1.79 -10.49 -30.88
C PHE A 92 -2.58 -11.28 -29.86
N TYR A 93 -3.00 -10.64 -28.78
CA TYR A 93 -3.85 -11.26 -27.77
C TYR A 93 -5.07 -10.39 -27.54
N PHE A 94 -6.27 -10.96 -27.67
CA PHE A 94 -7.54 -10.28 -27.39
C PHE A 94 -8.29 -11.01 -26.29
N ALA A 95 -9.09 -10.29 -25.50
CA ALA A 95 -10.05 -10.86 -24.56
C ALA A 95 -11.46 -10.67 -25.13
N ALA A 96 -12.23 -11.76 -25.23
CA ALA A 96 -13.62 -11.68 -25.64
C ALA A 96 -14.53 -11.48 -24.42
N ASP A 97 -15.58 -10.67 -24.58
CA ASP A 97 -16.68 -10.57 -23.62
C ASP A 97 -17.87 -11.47 -23.99
N ASN A 98 -18.85 -11.57 -23.09
CA ASN A 98 -20.05 -12.40 -23.31
C ASN A 98 -20.95 -11.87 -24.44
N GLU A 99 -20.76 -10.62 -24.84
CA GLU A 99 -21.49 -9.97 -25.93
C GLU A 99 -20.76 -10.11 -27.28
N GLY A 100 -19.59 -10.77 -27.30
CA GLY A 100 -18.80 -11.02 -28.50
C GLY A 100 -17.86 -9.88 -28.90
N ARG A 101 -17.79 -8.80 -28.11
CA ARG A 101 -16.81 -7.73 -28.36
C ARG A 101 -15.42 -8.21 -27.97
N LEU A 102 -14.43 -7.69 -28.68
CA LEU A 102 -13.03 -8.05 -28.53
C LEU A 102 -12.26 -6.87 -27.96
N GLN A 103 -11.52 -7.12 -26.90
CA GLN A 103 -10.68 -6.14 -26.24
C GLN A 103 -9.23 -6.47 -26.47
N VAL A 104 -8.45 -5.53 -27.00
CA VAL A 104 -7.05 -5.79 -27.32
C VAL A 104 -6.20 -5.78 -26.05
N VAL A 105 -5.51 -6.90 -25.81
CA VAL A 105 -4.64 -7.14 -24.64
C VAL A 105 -3.19 -6.82 -24.97
N ASP A 106 -2.73 -7.33 -26.12
CA ASP A 106 -1.40 -7.06 -26.66
C ASP A 106 -1.48 -6.69 -28.13
N GLY A 107 -0.58 -5.79 -28.53
CA GLY A 107 -0.49 -5.29 -29.90
C GLY A 107 -1.34 -4.06 -30.18
N VAL A 108 -1.87 -3.39 -29.15
CA VAL A 108 -2.65 -2.16 -29.30
C VAL A 108 -1.85 -1.10 -30.09
N GLN A 109 -0.57 -0.84 -29.77
CA GLN A 109 0.24 0.15 -30.50
C GLN A 109 0.43 -0.21 -31.97
N ARG A 110 0.54 -1.51 -32.27
CA ARG A 110 0.68 -2.03 -33.63
C ARG A 110 -0.62 -1.82 -34.41
N LEU A 111 -1.76 -2.17 -33.82
CA LEU A 111 -3.08 -1.97 -34.44
C LEU A 111 -3.43 -0.50 -34.59
N SER A 112 -3.23 0.32 -33.56
CA SER A 112 -3.42 1.78 -33.63
C SER A 112 -2.56 2.41 -34.71
N THR A 113 -1.29 1.99 -34.86
CA THR A 113 -0.42 2.50 -35.93
C THR A 113 -0.93 2.14 -37.32
N ILE A 114 -1.37 0.88 -37.51
CA ILE A 114 -1.93 0.42 -38.78
C ILE A 114 -3.25 1.14 -39.07
N HIS A 115 -4.11 1.31 -38.07
CA HIS A 115 -5.37 2.05 -38.16
C HIS A 115 -5.13 3.53 -38.48
N ASP A 116 -4.26 4.21 -37.74
CA ASP A 116 -3.85 5.61 -37.98
C ASP A 116 -3.37 5.82 -39.43
N PHE A 117 -2.57 4.88 -39.95
CA PHE A 117 -2.05 4.99 -41.31
C PHE A 117 -3.15 4.79 -42.36
N VAL A 118 -4.03 3.79 -42.18
CA VAL A 118 -5.03 3.37 -43.18
C VAL A 118 -6.33 4.18 -43.12
N ARG A 119 -6.80 4.48 -41.91
CA ARG A 119 -8.08 5.12 -41.58
C ARG A 119 -7.93 6.51 -40.96
N GLY A 120 -6.81 6.77 -40.27
CA GLY A 120 -6.58 8.01 -39.53
C GLY A 120 -6.38 9.26 -40.40
N ASN A 121 -6.13 10.39 -39.74
CA ASN A 121 -6.00 11.69 -40.39
C ASN A 121 -4.84 11.69 -41.40
N LYS A 122 -5.01 12.45 -42.50
CA LYS A 122 -4.07 12.55 -43.64
C LYS A 122 -2.67 13.10 -43.30
N SER A 123 -2.27 13.16 -42.04
CA SER A 123 -0.99 13.66 -41.56
C SER A 123 0.09 12.58 -41.41
N PHE A 124 -0.24 11.29 -41.40
CA PHE A 124 0.75 10.21 -41.31
C PHE A 124 1.39 9.89 -42.68
N ALA A 125 2.66 10.29 -42.85
CA ALA A 125 3.51 9.90 -43.99
C ALA A 125 4.66 8.99 -43.50
N LEU A 126 5.10 8.06 -44.34
CA LEU A 126 6.17 7.13 -44.01
C LEU A 126 7.54 7.82 -44.02
N VAL A 127 8.30 7.66 -42.94
CA VAL A 127 9.64 8.26 -42.74
C VAL A 127 10.59 7.24 -42.14
N ASP A 128 11.90 7.50 -42.20
CA ASP A 128 12.94 6.65 -41.57
C ASP A 128 12.81 5.15 -41.93
N LEU A 129 12.52 4.87 -43.20
CA LEU A 129 12.38 3.51 -43.75
C LEU A 129 13.75 2.91 -44.05
N GLU A 130 13.94 1.63 -43.78
CA GLU A 130 15.23 0.95 -43.96
C GLU A 130 15.40 0.35 -45.37
N TYR A 131 14.30 -0.09 -45.99
CA TYR A 131 14.32 -0.85 -47.24
C TYR A 131 13.48 -0.23 -48.36
N LEU A 132 12.34 0.36 -48.01
CA LEU A 132 11.34 0.86 -48.97
C LEU A 132 11.32 2.40 -49.08
N SER A 133 12.43 3.04 -48.71
CA SER A 133 12.58 4.50 -48.76
C SER A 133 12.30 5.07 -50.16
N ASP A 134 12.78 4.42 -51.22
CA ASP A 134 12.61 4.91 -52.59
C ASP A 134 11.20 4.64 -53.15
N GLU A 135 10.57 3.55 -52.73
CA GLU A 135 9.26 3.13 -53.25
C GLU A 135 8.08 3.82 -52.55
N VAL A 136 8.15 3.95 -51.22
CA VAL A 136 7.03 4.44 -50.40
C VAL A 136 7.43 5.53 -49.39
N GLY A 137 8.70 5.96 -49.35
CA GLY A 137 9.13 7.06 -48.50
C GLY A 137 8.35 8.35 -48.76
N GLY A 138 7.95 9.02 -47.68
CA GLY A 138 7.13 10.24 -47.70
C GLY A 138 5.67 10.02 -48.12
N ARG A 139 5.26 8.80 -48.49
CA ARG A 139 3.90 8.52 -48.96
C ARG A 139 2.94 8.31 -47.80
N ARG A 140 1.69 8.69 -48.04
CA ARG A 140 0.53 8.45 -47.16
C ARG A 140 -0.27 7.29 -47.70
N PHE A 141 -1.17 6.71 -46.90
CA PHE A 141 -2.00 5.60 -47.40
C PHE A 141 -2.87 6.00 -48.60
N ASP A 142 -3.36 7.24 -48.64
CA ASP A 142 -4.10 7.80 -49.80
C ASP A 142 -3.32 7.68 -51.11
N ASP A 143 -2.00 7.90 -51.06
CA ASP A 143 -1.11 7.78 -52.23
C ASP A 143 -0.90 6.31 -52.65
N LEU A 144 -1.17 5.36 -51.75
CA LEU A 144 -0.98 3.93 -51.94
C LEU A 144 -2.27 3.19 -52.29
N ARG A 145 -3.47 3.79 -52.16
CA ARG A 145 -4.78 3.10 -52.25
C ARG A 145 -4.98 2.25 -53.50
N SER A 146 -4.50 2.71 -54.66
CA SER A 146 -4.62 2.02 -55.95
C SER A 146 -3.45 1.09 -56.27
N THR A 147 -2.48 0.96 -55.38
CA THR A 147 -1.23 0.22 -55.60
C THR A 147 -1.27 -1.19 -55.02
N LEU A 148 -0.26 -2.00 -55.34
CA LEU A 148 -0.04 -3.31 -54.72
C LEU A 148 0.14 -3.19 -53.19
N TRP A 149 0.69 -2.08 -52.69
CA TRP A 149 0.98 -1.87 -51.28
C TRP A 149 -0.29 -1.84 -50.42
N ALA A 150 -1.35 -1.14 -50.87
CA ALA A 150 -2.64 -1.19 -50.19
C ALA A 150 -3.28 -2.59 -50.21
N LYS A 151 -3.10 -3.36 -51.28
CA LYS A 151 -3.54 -4.77 -51.33
C LYS A 151 -2.76 -5.65 -50.36
N ARG A 152 -1.45 -5.42 -50.20
CA ARG A 152 -0.61 -6.12 -49.22
C ARG A 152 -1.08 -5.84 -47.81
N ILE A 153 -1.22 -4.57 -47.42
CA ILE A 153 -1.71 -4.21 -46.07
C ILE A 153 -3.05 -4.89 -45.79
N ASN A 154 -4.05 -4.69 -46.65
CA ASN A 154 -5.40 -5.25 -46.44
C ASN A 154 -5.41 -6.79 -46.36
N GLY A 155 -4.55 -7.45 -47.14
CA GLY A 155 -4.50 -8.92 -47.23
C GLY A 155 -3.63 -9.59 -46.18
N THR A 156 -2.79 -8.84 -45.46
CA THR A 156 -1.93 -9.38 -44.39
C THR A 156 -2.78 -10.08 -43.35
N GLN A 157 -2.42 -11.32 -43.05
CA GLN A 157 -3.04 -12.11 -41.99
C GLN A 157 -2.26 -11.94 -40.69
N ILE A 158 -2.96 -11.74 -39.59
CA ILE A 158 -2.40 -11.72 -38.25
C ILE A 158 -2.97 -12.88 -37.44
N VAL A 159 -2.13 -13.44 -36.57
CA VAL A 159 -2.54 -14.44 -35.60
C VAL A 159 -2.98 -13.72 -34.33
N VAL A 160 -4.23 -13.92 -33.92
CA VAL A 160 -4.81 -13.37 -32.70
C VAL A 160 -5.19 -14.52 -31.78
N ASN A 161 -4.56 -14.58 -30.61
CA ASN A 161 -4.93 -15.49 -29.54
C ASN A 161 -6.09 -14.87 -28.74
N VAL A 162 -7.29 -15.42 -28.90
CA VAL A 162 -8.50 -14.93 -28.23
C VAL A 162 -8.72 -15.68 -26.93
N ILE A 163 -8.74 -14.94 -25.82
CA ILE A 163 -9.04 -15.46 -24.49
C ILE A 163 -10.56 -15.54 -24.35
N ASP A 164 -11.06 -16.74 -24.04
CA ASP A 164 -12.49 -17.02 -23.95
C ASP A 164 -13.14 -16.25 -22.78
N PRO A 165 -14.38 -15.75 -22.95
CA PRO A 165 -15.08 -15.03 -21.88
C PRO A 165 -15.26 -15.87 -20.61
N GLN A 166 -15.38 -17.20 -20.71
CA GLN A 166 -15.51 -18.14 -19.58
C GLN A 166 -14.22 -18.28 -18.76
N THR A 167 -13.08 -17.83 -19.29
CA THR A 167 -11.81 -17.84 -18.53
C THR A 167 -11.96 -16.93 -17.30
N PRO A 168 -11.68 -17.41 -16.07
CA PRO A 168 -11.84 -16.59 -14.86
C PRO A 168 -11.03 -15.29 -14.92
N THR A 169 -11.56 -14.19 -14.37
CA THR A 169 -10.93 -12.86 -14.43
C THR A 169 -9.53 -12.84 -13.83
N ALA A 170 -9.29 -13.56 -12.72
CA ALA A 170 -7.95 -13.67 -12.12
C ALA A 170 -6.94 -14.32 -13.08
N VAL A 171 -7.37 -15.35 -13.82
CA VAL A 171 -6.54 -16.01 -14.84
C VAL A 171 -6.28 -15.09 -16.02
N LYS A 172 -7.29 -14.34 -16.48
CA LYS A 172 -7.10 -13.31 -17.53
C LYS A 172 -6.02 -12.33 -17.09
N PHE A 173 -6.10 -11.82 -15.87
CA PHE A 173 -5.11 -10.90 -15.31
C PHE A 173 -3.68 -11.48 -15.30
N ASP A 174 -3.53 -12.74 -14.89
CA ASP A 174 -2.23 -13.43 -14.91
C ASP A 174 -1.69 -13.66 -16.32
N ILE A 175 -2.55 -14.00 -17.28
CA ILE A 175 -2.19 -14.09 -18.70
C ILE A 175 -1.66 -12.75 -19.20
N PHE A 176 -2.31 -11.64 -18.84
CA PHE A 176 -1.89 -10.29 -19.23
C PHE A 176 -0.52 -9.95 -18.63
N LYS A 177 -0.31 -10.21 -17.34
CA LYS A 177 0.99 -10.00 -16.68
C LYS A 177 2.10 -10.77 -17.39
N ARG A 178 1.86 -12.04 -17.75
CA ARG A 178 2.86 -12.89 -18.42
C ARG A 178 3.19 -12.46 -19.84
N ILE A 179 2.20 -12.04 -20.62
CA ILE A 179 2.41 -11.60 -22.01
C ILE A 179 3.21 -10.28 -22.05
N ASN A 180 2.98 -9.38 -21.09
CA ASN A 180 3.63 -8.06 -21.04
C ASN A 180 5.04 -8.08 -20.41
N THR A 181 5.67 -9.25 -20.24
CA THR A 181 7.00 -9.38 -19.61
C THR A 181 8.18 -9.01 -20.52
N GLY A 182 8.00 -9.01 -21.85
CA GLY A 182 9.07 -8.71 -22.81
C GLY A 182 9.37 -7.21 -23.03
N GLY A 183 8.64 -6.30 -22.37
CA GLY A 183 8.79 -4.85 -22.48
C GLY A 183 8.67 -4.16 -21.11
N THR A 184 8.29 -2.88 -21.06
CA THR A 184 7.93 -2.24 -19.78
C THR A 184 6.64 -2.89 -19.26
N PRO A 185 6.66 -3.67 -18.16
CA PRO A 185 5.50 -4.46 -17.74
C PRO A 185 4.37 -3.54 -17.31
N LEU A 186 3.14 -3.84 -17.71
CA LEU A 186 1.95 -3.11 -17.27
C LEU A 186 1.76 -3.26 -15.75
N ASN A 187 1.37 -2.17 -15.08
CA ASN A 187 1.01 -2.21 -13.66
C ASN A 187 -0.41 -2.74 -13.47
N SER A 188 -0.80 -3.03 -12.23
CA SER A 188 -2.12 -3.59 -11.93
C SER A 188 -3.28 -2.70 -12.40
N GLN A 189 -3.16 -1.38 -12.27
CA GLN A 189 -4.20 -0.45 -12.73
C GLN A 189 -4.31 -0.38 -14.25
N GLU A 190 -3.18 -0.44 -14.95
CA GLU A 190 -3.09 -0.46 -16.40
C GLU A 190 -3.82 -1.70 -16.96
N ILE A 191 -3.56 -2.87 -16.37
CA ILE A 191 -4.27 -4.10 -16.73
C ILE A 191 -5.77 -3.99 -16.42
N ARG A 192 -6.13 -3.45 -15.25
CA ARG A 192 -7.53 -3.24 -14.84
C ARG A 192 -8.28 -2.30 -15.78
N HIS A 193 -7.65 -1.19 -16.18
CA HIS A 193 -8.21 -0.29 -17.17
C HIS A 193 -8.46 -1.03 -18.48
N CYS A 194 -7.46 -1.78 -18.97
CA CYS A 194 -7.61 -2.58 -20.18
C CYS A 194 -8.73 -3.60 -20.08
N MET A 195 -9.02 -4.22 -18.93
CA MET A 195 -10.10 -5.22 -18.79
C MET A 195 -11.49 -4.64 -18.45
N SER A 196 -11.56 -3.35 -18.13
CA SER A 196 -12.80 -2.67 -17.72
C SER A 196 -13.66 -2.21 -18.90
N LYS A 197 -14.92 -1.84 -18.63
CA LYS A 197 -15.86 -1.31 -19.63
C LYS A 197 -15.90 0.22 -19.62
N ALA A 198 -16.59 0.80 -20.59
CA ALA A 198 -16.76 2.24 -20.71
C ALA A 198 -17.26 2.95 -19.43
N PRO A 199 -18.22 2.42 -18.64
CA PRO A 199 -18.74 3.13 -17.48
C PRO A 199 -17.68 3.46 -16.42
N SER A 200 -16.85 2.48 -16.02
CA SER A 200 -15.79 2.76 -15.03
C SER A 200 -14.69 3.63 -15.59
N ARG A 201 -14.27 3.42 -16.84
CA ARG A 201 -13.27 4.26 -17.49
C ARG A 201 -13.71 5.71 -17.55
N GLU A 202 -14.94 5.95 -17.97
CA GLU A 202 -15.51 7.29 -18.10
C GLU A 202 -15.69 7.96 -16.74
N LEU A 203 -16.26 7.26 -15.75
CA LEU A 203 -16.42 7.80 -14.41
C LEU A 203 -15.07 8.19 -13.81
N LEU A 204 -14.08 7.30 -13.86
CA LEU A 204 -12.75 7.63 -13.37
C LEU A 204 -12.19 8.84 -14.14
N ARG A 205 -12.34 8.87 -15.48
CA ARG A 205 -11.93 9.98 -16.36
C ARG A 205 -12.50 11.32 -15.93
N GLU A 206 -13.80 11.37 -15.70
CA GLU A 206 -14.50 12.58 -15.26
C GLU A 206 -14.03 13.03 -13.89
N LEU A 207 -13.87 12.11 -12.93
CA LEU A 207 -13.47 12.44 -11.57
C LEU A 207 -12.05 13.00 -11.48
N THR A 208 -11.07 12.46 -12.22
CA THR A 208 -9.71 13.04 -12.20
C THR A 208 -9.60 14.34 -12.98
N ALA A 209 -10.56 14.65 -13.84
CA ALA A 209 -10.62 15.93 -14.55
C ALA A 209 -11.24 17.05 -13.68
N THR A 210 -11.73 16.75 -12.48
CA THR A 210 -12.28 17.76 -11.58
C THR A 210 -11.19 18.64 -10.98
N GLN A 211 -11.51 19.92 -10.78
CA GLN A 211 -10.59 20.86 -10.16
C GLN A 211 -10.28 20.47 -8.71
N GLU A 212 -11.24 19.90 -8.00
CA GLU A 212 -11.05 19.38 -6.65
C GLU A 212 -10.01 18.27 -6.60
N PHE A 213 -10.00 17.33 -7.56
CA PHE A 213 -8.96 16.30 -7.63
C PHE A 213 -7.58 16.90 -7.92
N SER A 214 -7.50 17.81 -8.89
CA SER A 214 -6.25 18.51 -9.22
C SER A 214 -5.67 19.27 -8.02
N HIS A 215 -6.51 19.98 -7.27
CA HIS A 215 -6.11 20.69 -6.06
C HIS A 215 -5.70 19.71 -4.95
N ALA A 216 -6.51 18.67 -4.69
CA ALA A 216 -6.25 17.68 -3.65
C ALA A 216 -5.08 16.74 -3.95
N THR A 217 -4.46 16.83 -5.11
CA THR A 217 -3.27 16.05 -5.51
C THR A 217 -2.07 16.95 -5.81
N GLY A 218 -2.20 18.26 -5.61
CA GLY A 218 -1.16 19.24 -5.97
C GLY A 218 -0.74 19.22 -7.44
N ASN A 219 -1.66 18.86 -8.34
CA ASN A 219 -1.43 18.65 -9.77
C ASN A 219 -0.38 17.59 -10.14
N SER A 220 0.14 16.83 -9.18
CA SER A 220 1.16 15.83 -9.46
C SER A 220 0.72 14.68 -10.34
N LEU A 221 -0.55 14.30 -10.21
CA LEU A 221 -1.15 13.23 -10.97
C LEU A 221 -1.72 13.73 -12.31
N ALA A 222 -1.59 15.02 -12.63
CA ALA A 222 -2.13 15.62 -13.86
C ALA A 222 -1.49 15.06 -15.14
N THR A 223 -0.26 14.56 -15.06
CA THR A 223 0.46 13.91 -16.16
C THR A 223 -0.01 12.46 -16.40
N ASN A 224 -0.88 11.92 -15.53
CA ASN A 224 -1.44 10.56 -15.58
C ASN A 224 -0.38 9.45 -15.71
N VAL A 225 0.84 9.66 -15.18
CA VAL A 225 1.95 8.71 -15.33
C VAL A 225 1.50 7.34 -14.85
N ARG A 226 1.47 6.39 -15.79
CA ARG A 226 1.05 4.99 -15.59
C ARG A 226 -0.32 4.80 -14.92
N MET A 227 -1.28 5.70 -15.20
CA MET A 227 -2.65 5.65 -14.65
C MET A 227 -2.76 5.75 -13.12
N ALA A 228 -1.77 6.33 -12.46
CA ALA A 228 -1.81 6.54 -11.01
C ALA A 228 -3.05 7.34 -10.58
N ASP A 229 -3.47 8.33 -11.37
CA ASP A 229 -4.69 9.12 -11.18
C ASP A 229 -5.95 8.24 -11.11
N ARG A 230 -6.05 7.26 -12.01
CA ARG A 230 -7.17 6.30 -12.09
C ARG A 230 -7.17 5.35 -10.90
N GLU A 231 -6.01 4.86 -10.50
CA GLU A 231 -5.89 3.92 -9.37
C GLU A 231 -6.33 4.59 -8.07
N VAL A 232 -5.84 5.80 -7.83
CA VAL A 232 -6.19 6.62 -6.67
C VAL A 232 -7.68 6.86 -6.63
N THR A 233 -8.25 7.33 -7.73
CA THR A 233 -9.69 7.59 -7.82
C THR A 233 -10.50 6.34 -7.53
N LEU A 234 -10.09 5.20 -8.10
CA LEU A 234 -10.77 3.93 -7.89
C LEU A 234 -10.68 3.45 -6.44
N ARG A 235 -9.57 3.66 -5.74
CA ARG A 235 -9.44 3.34 -4.31
C ARG A 235 -10.48 4.09 -3.48
N VAL A 236 -10.60 5.42 -3.66
CA VAL A 236 -11.61 6.22 -2.94
C VAL A 236 -13.02 5.67 -3.19
N LEU A 237 -13.35 5.39 -4.45
CA LEU A 237 -14.65 4.85 -4.81
C LEU A 237 -14.89 3.47 -4.18
N ALA A 238 -13.94 2.54 -4.30
CA ALA A 238 -14.07 1.17 -3.80
C ALA A 238 -14.38 1.15 -2.30
N PHE A 239 -13.65 1.94 -1.51
CA PHE A 239 -13.88 2.04 -0.08
C PHE A 239 -15.14 2.82 0.28
N SER A 240 -15.52 3.84 -0.50
CA SER A 240 -16.82 4.50 -0.32
C SER A 240 -17.99 3.57 -0.64
N MET A 241 -17.80 2.60 -1.54
CA MET A 241 -18.84 1.64 -1.96
C MET A 241 -18.97 0.48 -0.98
N PHE A 242 -17.84 -0.06 -0.52
CA PHE A 242 -17.82 -1.33 0.20
C PHE A 242 -17.43 -1.24 1.67
N GLY A 243 -16.77 -0.15 2.08
CA GLY A 243 -16.18 -0.04 3.41
C GLY A 243 -15.06 -1.07 3.66
N LEU A 244 -14.60 -1.15 4.90
CA LEU A 244 -13.45 -1.98 5.25
C LEU A 244 -13.73 -3.42 5.56
N ASP A 245 -14.92 -3.72 6.06
CA ASP A 245 -15.30 -5.09 6.33
C ASP A 245 -15.18 -5.94 5.06
N LYS A 246 -15.51 -5.36 3.90
CA LYS A 246 -15.32 -6.02 2.60
C LYS A 246 -13.85 -6.11 2.20
N TYR A 247 -13.04 -5.08 2.46
CA TYR A 247 -11.61 -5.11 2.15
C TYR A 247 -10.88 -6.23 2.89
N TYR A 248 -11.15 -6.41 4.19
CA TYR A 248 -10.55 -7.49 4.98
C TYR A 248 -10.99 -8.90 4.58
N GLN A 249 -12.09 -9.02 3.82
CA GLN A 249 -12.53 -10.30 3.25
C GLN A 249 -11.87 -10.60 1.90
N CYS A 250 -11.18 -9.63 1.29
CA CYS A 250 -10.46 -9.81 0.03
C CYS A 250 -9.03 -10.31 0.30
N GLU A 251 -8.47 -11.08 -0.62
CA GLU A 251 -7.08 -11.56 -0.56
C GLU A 251 -6.05 -10.43 -0.73
N GLY A 252 -6.50 -9.21 -1.04
CA GLY A 252 -5.67 -8.02 -1.15
C GLY A 252 -6.35 -6.90 -1.94
N LEU A 253 -5.64 -5.78 -2.07
CA LEU A 253 -6.12 -4.58 -2.75
C LEU A 253 -6.48 -4.82 -4.21
N ASP A 254 -5.73 -5.68 -4.92
CA ASP A 254 -6.01 -5.95 -6.33
C ASP A 254 -7.39 -6.57 -6.55
N GLN A 255 -7.78 -7.54 -5.71
CA GLN A 255 -9.10 -8.14 -5.74
C GLN A 255 -10.19 -7.14 -5.32
N PHE A 256 -9.93 -6.34 -4.28
CA PHE A 256 -10.88 -5.34 -3.79
C PHE A 256 -11.23 -4.30 -4.86
N LEU A 257 -10.23 -3.77 -5.56
CA LEU A 257 -10.45 -2.83 -6.65
C LEU A 257 -11.10 -3.53 -7.88
N ASN A 258 -10.90 -4.85 -8.06
CA ASN A 258 -11.43 -5.59 -9.22
C ASN A 258 -12.95 -5.71 -9.05
N ASP A 259 -13.38 -6.07 -7.84
CA ASP A 259 -14.77 -6.09 -7.43
C ASP A 259 -15.41 -4.70 -7.62
N ALA A 260 -14.72 -3.62 -7.24
CA ALA A 260 -15.23 -2.25 -7.39
C ALA A 260 -15.44 -1.87 -8.85
N THR A 261 -14.45 -2.19 -9.70
CA THR A 261 -14.53 -1.97 -11.15
C THR A 261 -15.72 -2.71 -11.75
N GLN A 262 -15.92 -3.97 -11.36
CA GLN A 262 -17.03 -4.79 -11.85
C GLN A 262 -18.40 -4.23 -11.45
N VAL A 263 -18.52 -3.71 -10.22
CA VAL A 263 -19.76 -3.06 -9.77
C VAL A 263 -20.01 -1.77 -10.54
N ILE A 264 -18.99 -0.96 -10.79
CA ILE A 264 -19.15 0.26 -11.60
C ILE A 264 -19.58 -0.08 -13.03
N ASP A 265 -18.97 -1.09 -13.64
CA ASP A 265 -19.22 -1.46 -15.03
C ASP A 265 -20.61 -2.06 -15.29
N ASN A 266 -21.22 -2.71 -14.29
CA ASN A 266 -22.43 -3.51 -14.52
C ASN A 266 -23.62 -3.14 -13.61
N ASN A 267 -23.36 -2.55 -12.43
CA ASN A 267 -24.35 -2.52 -11.35
C ASN A 267 -24.69 -1.11 -10.82
N LEU A 268 -23.99 -0.05 -11.26
CA LEU A 268 -24.27 1.31 -10.79
C LEU A 268 -25.37 2.00 -11.60
N SER A 269 -26.39 2.48 -10.89
CA SER A 269 -27.40 3.39 -11.45
C SER A 269 -26.86 4.83 -11.55
N ALA A 270 -27.48 5.65 -12.41
CA ALA A 270 -27.12 7.06 -12.56
C ALA A 270 -27.19 7.86 -11.24
N SER A 271 -28.15 7.55 -10.36
CA SER A 271 -28.24 8.21 -9.05
C SER A 271 -27.09 7.82 -8.12
N GLN A 272 -26.63 6.58 -8.16
CA GLN A 272 -25.48 6.14 -7.37
C GLN A 272 -24.18 6.74 -7.91
N ILE A 273 -24.03 6.82 -9.25
CA ILE A 273 -22.89 7.50 -9.88
C ILE A 273 -22.81 8.95 -9.41
N LEU A 274 -23.93 9.69 -9.43
CA LEU A 274 -23.98 11.06 -8.92
C LEU A 274 -23.64 11.14 -7.43
N GLN A 275 -24.14 10.20 -6.62
CA GLN A 275 -23.86 10.16 -5.19
C GLN A 275 -22.36 9.93 -4.89
N TYR A 276 -21.75 8.92 -5.54
CA TYR A 276 -20.32 8.64 -5.36
C TYR A 276 -19.45 9.75 -5.92
N SER A 277 -19.83 10.37 -7.04
CA SER A 277 -19.13 11.53 -7.58
C SER A 277 -19.18 12.72 -6.61
N TYR A 278 -20.35 13.00 -6.02
CA TYR A 278 -20.49 14.05 -5.01
C TYR A 278 -19.64 13.77 -3.77
N HIS A 279 -19.67 12.55 -3.24
CA HIS A 279 -18.85 12.16 -2.08
C HIS A 279 -17.36 12.25 -2.39
N PHE A 280 -16.95 11.83 -3.59
CA PHE A 280 -15.58 11.95 -4.06
C PHE A 280 -15.13 13.41 -4.11
N THR A 281 -15.86 14.28 -4.82
CA THR A 281 -15.52 15.70 -4.94
C THR A 281 -15.48 16.38 -3.58
N ARG A 282 -16.41 16.03 -2.67
CA ARG A 282 -16.41 16.52 -1.30
C ARG A 282 -15.21 16.02 -0.51
N ALA A 283 -14.83 14.75 -0.64
CA ALA A 283 -13.65 14.18 0.01
C ALA A 283 -12.36 14.86 -0.47
N MET A 284 -12.23 15.09 -1.78
CA MET A 284 -11.10 15.83 -2.38
C MET A 284 -11.05 17.26 -1.85
N ARG A 285 -12.18 17.98 -1.84
CA ARG A 285 -12.25 19.34 -1.28
C ARG A 285 -11.85 19.37 0.19
N VAL A 286 -12.39 18.47 1.01
CA VAL A 286 -12.06 18.40 2.44
C VAL A 286 -10.59 18.06 2.64
N ALA A 287 -10.02 17.16 1.84
CA ALA A 287 -8.59 16.87 1.89
C ALA A 287 -7.76 18.12 1.55
N TYR A 288 -8.11 18.85 0.50
CA TYR A 288 -7.44 20.10 0.18
C TYR A 288 -7.61 21.16 1.29
N ASP A 289 -8.81 21.30 1.87
CA ASP A 289 -9.08 22.27 2.93
C ASP A 289 -8.33 21.94 4.24
N ILE A 290 -8.09 20.65 4.52
CA ILE A 290 -7.34 20.18 5.69
C ILE A 290 -5.84 20.30 5.45
N PHE A 291 -5.36 19.85 4.29
CA PHE A 291 -3.92 19.64 4.02
C PHE A 291 -3.28 20.74 3.16
N GLY A 292 -4.02 21.63 2.50
CA GLY A 292 -3.49 22.83 1.83
C GLY A 292 -2.41 22.58 0.75
N GLU A 293 -1.42 23.49 0.65
CA GLU A 293 -0.28 23.42 -0.31
C GLU A 293 0.78 22.37 0.06
N ASP A 294 0.71 21.82 1.27
CA ASP A 294 1.57 20.73 1.77
C ASP A 294 1.37 19.42 0.98
N LEU A 295 0.38 19.39 0.06
CA LEU A 295 0.11 18.33 -0.90
C LEU A 295 0.94 18.37 -2.19
N HIS A 296 1.77 19.40 -2.41
CA HIS A 296 2.37 19.72 -3.71
C HIS A 296 3.84 19.25 -3.89
N GLY A 297 4.43 18.53 -2.92
CA GLY A 297 5.82 18.04 -2.96
C GLY A 297 5.98 16.67 -3.65
N ASP A 298 7.09 16.50 -4.39
CA ASP A 298 7.49 15.36 -5.25
C ASP A 298 6.64 14.08 -5.14
N LEU A 299 5.78 13.91 -6.15
CA LEU A 299 4.75 12.88 -6.23
C LEU A 299 5.06 11.81 -7.29
N GLU A 300 6.34 11.65 -7.65
CA GLU A 300 6.83 10.45 -8.31
C GLU A 300 6.91 9.29 -7.30
N GLY A 301 5.73 8.73 -6.98
CA GLY A 301 5.59 7.46 -6.28
C GLY A 301 5.25 7.57 -4.80
N LYS A 302 3.95 7.69 -4.49
CA LYS A 302 3.21 7.07 -3.36
C LYS A 302 1.96 7.88 -3.05
N PHE A 303 0.99 7.82 -3.95
CA PHE A 303 -0.39 8.08 -3.58
C PHE A 303 -0.96 6.77 -3.02
N THR A 304 -0.89 6.57 -1.71
CA THR A 304 -1.50 5.41 -1.05
C THR A 304 -2.75 5.89 -0.35
N ILE A 305 -3.92 5.67 -0.97
CA ILE A 305 -5.18 5.73 -0.23
C ILE A 305 -5.22 4.47 0.64
N SER A 306 -4.91 4.64 1.92
CA SER A 306 -5.28 3.71 2.98
C SER A 306 -6.63 4.18 3.51
N ILE A 307 -7.60 3.29 3.57
CA ILE A 307 -8.88 3.58 4.20
C ILE A 307 -8.97 2.58 5.34
N GLN A 308 -9.09 3.08 6.57
CA GLN A 308 -9.30 2.32 7.80
C GLN A 308 -10.81 2.26 8.19
N PRO A 309 -11.27 1.27 9.00
CA PRO A 309 -12.68 1.03 9.29
C PRO A 309 -13.32 2.23 9.97
N GLY A 310 -14.16 2.94 9.21
CA GLY A 310 -14.84 4.16 9.68
C GLY A 310 -14.45 5.41 8.90
N ALA A 311 -14.72 5.41 7.58
CA ALA A 311 -14.77 6.60 6.70
C ALA A 311 -13.84 7.78 7.06
N VAL A 312 -12.54 7.65 6.78
CA VAL A 312 -11.65 8.77 6.46
C VAL A 312 -10.82 8.34 5.25
N VAL A 313 -10.82 9.17 4.20
CA VAL A 313 -9.89 9.02 3.08
C VAL A 313 -8.54 9.58 3.56
N GLU A 314 -7.56 8.72 3.79
CA GLU A 314 -6.20 9.17 4.15
C GLU A 314 -5.43 9.46 2.85
N PHE A 315 -5.10 10.74 2.64
CA PHE A 315 -4.22 11.18 1.59
C PHE A 315 -2.80 11.22 2.16
N SER A 316 -1.94 10.27 1.77
CA SER A 316 -0.51 10.42 2.00
C SER A 316 0.10 11.23 0.86
N SER A 317 0.17 12.54 1.04
CA SER A 317 1.38 13.24 0.64
C SER A 317 2.04 13.69 1.93
N SER A 318 3.35 13.54 1.99
CA SER A 318 4.18 14.28 2.92
C SER A 318 3.80 15.76 2.86
N THR A 319 2.96 16.24 3.78
CA THR A 319 3.25 17.26 4.78
C THR A 319 1.96 17.57 5.58
N SER A 320 2.08 17.43 6.90
CA SER A 320 1.36 18.07 8.01
C SER A 320 -0.09 18.62 7.88
N ALA A 321 -0.94 18.05 8.73
CA ALA A 321 -1.73 18.74 9.77
C ALA A 321 -3.23 19.06 9.54
N ARG A 322 -4.05 18.41 10.37
CA ARG A 322 -4.42 18.98 11.69
C ARG A 322 -4.86 17.84 12.64
N VAL A 323 -3.94 17.20 13.36
CA VAL A 323 -3.54 17.61 14.73
C VAL A 323 -4.18 18.93 15.13
N LEU A 324 -4.96 18.91 16.21
CA LEU A 324 -5.42 20.13 16.88
C LEU A 324 -4.31 21.17 16.83
N ASP A 325 -4.55 22.25 16.08
CA ASP A 325 -3.74 23.45 16.12
C ASP A 325 -3.97 24.07 17.50
N VAL A 326 -3.34 23.48 18.52
CA VAL A 326 -2.76 24.25 19.59
C VAL A 326 -1.70 25.05 18.87
N LYS A 327 -2.10 26.23 18.41
CA LYS A 327 -1.14 27.29 18.15
C LYS A 327 -0.23 27.30 19.36
N SER A 328 0.98 26.78 19.19
CA SER A 328 2.11 27.39 19.84
C SER A 328 2.24 28.75 19.15
N THR A 329 1.35 29.68 19.53
CA THR A 329 1.83 31.01 19.83
C THR A 329 3.03 30.77 20.73
N ARG A 330 4.22 30.89 20.18
CA ARG A 330 5.40 31.31 20.94
C ARG A 330 5.10 32.74 21.43
N THR A 331 4.14 32.85 22.35
CA THR A 331 4.28 33.76 23.47
C THR A 331 5.44 33.17 24.24
N SER A 332 6.50 33.97 24.32
CA SER A 332 7.70 33.70 25.10
C SER A 332 7.34 33.27 26.52
N GLU A 333 7.21 31.97 26.78
CA GLU A 333 7.32 31.26 28.08
C GLU A 333 6.87 29.77 27.91
N SER A 334 7.85 28.85 28.03
CA SER A 334 7.81 27.36 28.06
C SER A 334 6.92 26.59 27.06
N GLN A 335 7.51 26.00 26.00
CA GLN A 335 6.84 25.04 25.09
C GLN A 335 6.95 23.61 25.63
N ASN A 336 5.83 22.94 25.92
CA ASN A 336 5.78 21.48 26.15
C ASN A 336 5.83 20.75 24.80
N SER A 337 6.84 19.91 24.57
CA SER A 337 6.97 19.04 23.39
C SER A 337 5.94 17.88 23.42
N MET A 338 5.48 17.42 22.25
CA MET A 338 4.50 16.33 22.13
C MET A 338 5.03 15.24 21.21
N ILE A 339 4.95 13.98 21.66
CA ILE A 339 5.37 12.77 20.96
C ILE A 339 4.13 11.89 20.80
N TYR A 340 3.88 11.37 19.59
CA TYR A 340 2.74 10.50 19.31
C TYR A 340 3.19 9.23 18.60
N LEU A 341 2.71 8.07 19.04
CA LEU A 341 2.84 6.79 18.37
C LEU A 341 1.47 6.17 18.11
N SER A 342 1.16 5.99 16.82
CA SER A 342 -0.08 5.36 16.33
C SER A 342 -0.15 3.86 16.64
N ALA A 343 -1.34 3.27 16.60
CA ALA A 343 -1.53 1.82 16.68
C ALA A 343 -0.89 1.07 15.49
N GLU A 344 -0.87 1.67 14.29
CA GLU A 344 -0.29 1.09 13.07
C GLU A 344 1.21 1.39 12.95
N ARG A 345 2.02 0.76 13.80
CA ARG A 345 3.48 0.94 13.80
C ARG A 345 4.15 0.16 12.67
N PHE A 346 5.38 0.55 12.33
CA PHE A 346 6.18 -0.16 11.33
C PHE A 346 6.58 -1.53 11.85
N GLY A 347 6.08 -2.56 11.17
CA GLY A 347 6.46 -3.95 11.44
C GLY A 347 7.84 -4.31 10.89
N PRO A 348 8.15 -5.62 10.89
CA PRO A 348 9.35 -6.18 10.27
C PRO A 348 9.57 -5.72 8.81
N ARG A 349 10.71 -5.09 8.50
CA ARG A 349 11.06 -4.62 7.15
C ARG A 349 12.54 -4.82 6.82
N LEU A 350 12.83 -5.08 5.55
CA LEU A 350 14.21 -5.28 5.07
C LEU A 350 15.05 -4.01 5.28
N VAL A 351 14.47 -2.86 4.98
CA VAL A 351 15.06 -1.53 5.14
C VAL A 351 14.07 -0.60 5.86
N GLN A 352 14.61 0.32 6.66
CA GLN A 352 13.84 1.33 7.38
C GLN A 352 13.95 2.68 6.67
N PRO A 353 12.89 3.50 6.65
CA PRO A 353 12.95 4.84 6.06
C PRO A 353 14.03 5.71 6.69
N GLU A 354 14.65 6.56 5.87
CA GLU A 354 15.56 7.62 6.30
C GLU A 354 14.79 8.89 6.67
N PHE A 355 15.32 9.61 7.64
CA PHE A 355 14.89 10.91 8.12
C PHE A 355 15.71 12.00 7.41
N SER A 356 15.03 12.97 6.79
CA SER A 356 15.71 14.17 6.28
C SER A 356 15.76 15.23 7.37
N SER A 357 16.95 15.67 7.76
CA SER A 357 17.24 16.68 8.80
C SER A 357 16.66 18.09 8.55
N GLN A 358 15.80 18.27 7.54
CA GLN A 358 15.07 19.49 7.28
C GLN A 358 13.65 19.40 7.85
N GLY A 359 13.49 19.38 9.18
CA GLY A 359 12.21 19.83 9.76
C GLY A 359 11.69 19.21 11.06
N MET A 360 12.29 18.15 11.61
CA MET A 360 11.81 17.57 12.88
C MET A 360 12.95 17.35 13.89
N GLY A 361 12.61 17.20 15.18
CA GLY A 361 13.55 17.23 16.31
C GLY A 361 14.57 16.09 16.33
N GLU A 362 15.64 16.27 17.11
CA GLU A 362 16.82 15.39 17.19
C GLU A 362 16.50 13.91 17.53
N PHE A 363 15.39 13.63 18.19
CA PHE A 363 14.99 12.28 18.62
C PHE A 363 13.64 11.80 18.08
N ASP A 364 13.21 12.31 16.92
CA ASP A 364 11.91 11.95 16.36
C ASP A 364 11.94 10.55 15.69
N VAL A 365 11.26 9.59 16.31
CA VAL A 365 11.10 8.23 15.75
C VAL A 365 10.00 8.14 14.68
N GLY A 366 9.24 9.22 14.45
CA GLY A 366 8.07 9.28 13.59
C GLY A 366 6.83 8.66 14.23
N PHE A 367 5.64 9.07 13.76
CA PHE A 367 4.35 8.65 14.33
C PHE A 367 4.06 7.15 14.26
N ALA A 368 4.72 6.41 13.38
CA ALA A 368 4.63 4.95 13.26
C ALA A 368 5.94 4.25 13.62
N GLY A 369 6.92 4.97 14.19
CA GLY A 369 8.24 4.44 14.50
C GLY A 369 9.17 4.30 13.30
N GLN A 370 8.82 4.85 12.13
CA GLN A 370 9.56 4.67 10.88
C GLN A 370 11.02 5.13 10.91
N TYR A 371 11.39 6.05 11.81
CA TYR A 371 12.76 6.59 11.94
C TYR A 371 13.52 6.01 13.12
N THR A 372 12.96 4.99 13.78
CA THR A 372 13.57 4.38 14.98
C THR A 372 14.99 3.86 14.72
N ALA A 373 15.22 3.26 13.55
CA ALA A 373 16.54 2.77 13.18
C ALA A 373 17.56 3.90 13.01
N GLU A 374 17.15 5.04 12.47
CA GLU A 374 18.04 6.18 12.32
C GLU A 374 18.35 6.85 13.66
N VAL A 375 17.33 7.04 14.51
CA VAL A 375 17.53 7.57 15.86
C VAL A 375 18.50 6.68 16.64
N LEU A 376 18.31 5.36 16.60
CA LEU A 376 19.24 4.43 17.24
C LEU A 376 20.62 4.46 16.61
N GLY A 377 20.73 4.48 15.28
CA GLY A 377 22.02 4.49 14.58
C GLY A 377 22.83 5.77 14.82
N SER A 378 22.14 6.91 14.97
CA SER A 378 22.78 8.22 15.14
C SER A 378 23.04 8.56 16.61
N HIS A 379 22.19 8.09 17.53
CA HIS A 379 22.19 8.49 18.94
C HIS A 379 22.41 7.34 19.93
N GLU A 380 22.85 6.15 19.48
CA GLU A 380 23.11 4.99 20.36
C GLU A 380 23.99 5.31 21.58
N ARG A 381 24.89 6.30 21.46
CA ARG A 381 25.87 6.70 22.47
C ARG A 381 25.51 7.97 23.23
N ASP A 382 24.32 8.51 23.00
CA ASP A 382 23.87 9.70 23.70
C ASP A 382 23.50 9.35 25.15
N ARG A 383 23.87 10.24 26.08
CA ARG A 383 23.56 10.06 27.49
C ARG A 383 22.10 10.40 27.75
N MET A 384 21.42 9.47 28.42
CA MET A 384 20.04 9.64 28.86
C MET A 384 20.00 10.17 30.30
N ARG A 385 18.83 10.70 30.68
CA ARG A 385 18.55 11.22 32.02
C ARG A 385 18.77 10.16 33.11
N GLU A 386 19.33 10.56 34.25
CA GLU A 386 19.69 9.62 35.34
C GLU A 386 18.47 8.88 35.90
N GLU A 387 17.30 9.52 35.90
CA GLU A 387 16.04 8.96 36.41
C GLU A 387 15.52 7.77 35.57
N LEU A 388 16.00 7.63 34.33
CA LEU A 388 15.66 6.51 33.43
C LEU A 388 16.58 5.31 33.64
N ILE A 389 17.69 5.47 34.37
CA ILE A 389 18.66 4.42 34.62
C ILE A 389 18.13 3.54 35.78
N PRO A 390 17.96 2.23 35.57
CA PRO A 390 17.51 1.33 36.62
C PRO A 390 18.55 1.28 37.76
N GLY A 391 18.09 1.27 39.01
CA GLY A 391 18.94 1.31 40.22
C GLY A 391 19.84 0.07 40.47
N SER A 392 19.97 -0.84 39.51
CA SER A 392 20.91 -1.97 39.57
C SER A 392 22.20 -1.62 38.83
N ASP A 393 23.36 -1.77 39.50
CA ASP A 393 24.70 -1.27 39.17
C ASP A 393 25.38 -1.75 37.84
N SER A 394 24.66 -1.98 36.74
CA SER A 394 25.30 -2.52 35.53
C SER A 394 24.82 -2.02 34.18
N VAL A 395 23.81 -1.15 34.09
CA VAL A 395 23.34 -0.63 32.78
C VAL A 395 23.97 0.73 32.50
N PRO A 396 24.77 0.89 31.42
CA PRO A 396 25.25 2.20 31.00
C PRO A 396 24.08 3.15 30.72
N GLY A 397 24.16 4.40 31.20
CA GLY A 397 23.16 5.45 30.93
C GLY A 397 23.19 6.01 29.51
N LEU A 398 23.43 5.14 28.52
CA LEU A 398 23.43 5.47 27.09
C LEU A 398 22.13 4.96 26.46
N LEU A 399 21.69 5.57 25.36
CA LEU A 399 20.42 5.23 24.72
C LEU A 399 20.30 3.74 24.38
N LEU A 400 21.23 3.19 23.59
CA LEU A 400 21.11 1.80 23.11
C LEU A 400 21.12 0.78 24.27
N PRO A 401 22.03 0.83 25.26
CA PRO A 401 21.99 -0.07 26.41
C PRO A 401 20.70 0.03 27.24
N LEU A 402 20.11 1.21 27.38
CA LEU A 402 18.82 1.37 28.06
C LEU A 402 17.68 0.79 27.22
N VAL A 403 17.69 1.00 25.90
CA VAL A 403 16.72 0.40 24.97
C VAL A 403 16.77 -1.12 25.08
N GLU A 404 17.95 -1.73 25.02
CA GLU A 404 18.12 -3.18 25.16
C GLU A 404 17.68 -3.68 26.54
N TYR A 405 17.95 -2.93 27.60
CA TYR A 405 17.49 -3.25 28.95
C TYR A 405 15.95 -3.32 29.04
N TYR A 406 15.26 -2.26 28.61
CA TYR A 406 13.80 -2.20 28.69
C TYR A 406 13.12 -3.16 27.70
N MET A 407 13.67 -3.30 26.50
CA MET A 407 13.22 -4.33 25.54
C MET A 407 13.41 -5.75 26.13
N SER A 408 14.48 -5.97 26.90
CA SER A 408 14.71 -7.25 27.57
C SER A 408 13.70 -7.53 28.69
N GLN A 409 13.17 -6.50 29.36
CA GLN A 409 12.08 -6.67 30.32
C GLN A 409 10.76 -7.08 29.65
N ILE A 410 10.55 -6.66 28.40
CA ILE A 410 9.33 -6.95 27.63
C ILE A 410 9.40 -8.34 26.98
N PHE A 411 10.57 -8.72 26.46
CA PHE A 411 10.72 -9.87 25.56
C PHE A 411 11.68 -10.96 26.02
N GLY A 412 12.36 -10.79 27.16
CA GLY A 412 13.57 -11.53 27.50
C GLY A 412 14.79 -10.99 26.76
N ALA A 413 15.98 -11.54 27.06
CA ALA A 413 17.26 -11.05 26.55
C ALA A 413 17.23 -10.75 25.04
N ILE A 414 17.47 -9.49 24.68
CA ILE A 414 17.46 -9.01 23.31
C ILE A 414 18.52 -7.92 23.12
N GLU A 415 19.22 -8.02 22.00
CA GLU A 415 20.20 -7.06 21.51
C GLU A 415 19.71 -6.48 20.18
N VAL A 416 20.01 -5.20 19.94
CA VAL A 416 19.56 -4.45 18.77
C VAL A 416 20.78 -3.88 18.04
N GLN A 417 20.83 -4.09 16.73
CA GLN A 417 21.87 -3.50 15.89
C GLN A 417 21.26 -2.84 14.66
N VAL A 418 21.66 -1.61 14.42
CA VAL A 418 21.36 -0.90 13.18
C VAL A 418 22.58 -0.99 12.27
N ARG A 419 22.38 -1.37 11.00
CA ARG A 419 23.43 -1.36 9.98
C ARG A 419 23.03 -0.40 8.87
N ALA A 420 23.87 0.60 8.64
CA ALA A 420 23.78 1.51 7.50
C ALA A 420 25.09 1.43 6.70
N ASN A 421 24.97 1.32 5.37
CA ASN A 421 26.12 1.25 4.46
C ASN A 421 26.08 2.46 3.50
N GLY A 422 26.80 3.53 3.83
CA GLY A 422 26.87 4.72 2.99
C GLY A 422 25.52 5.44 2.89
N ASN A 423 24.98 5.58 1.67
CA ASN A 423 23.70 6.23 1.37
C ASN A 423 22.52 5.23 1.28
N ALA A 424 22.68 4.01 1.79
CA ALA A 424 21.61 3.02 1.80
C ALA A 424 20.79 3.14 3.09
N PRO A 425 19.44 3.02 3.01
CA PRO A 425 18.58 3.10 4.18
C PRO A 425 18.95 2.04 5.23
N PRO A 426 18.85 2.38 6.54
CA PRO A 426 19.32 1.51 7.60
C PRO A 426 18.47 0.23 7.70
N SER A 427 19.13 -0.89 7.98
CA SER A 427 18.48 -2.15 8.31
C SER A 427 18.64 -2.46 9.80
N MET A 428 17.57 -2.96 10.42
CA MET A 428 17.58 -3.40 11.81
C MET A 428 17.79 -4.90 11.93
N TYR A 429 18.67 -5.27 12.85
CA TYR A 429 18.97 -6.64 13.23
C TYR A 429 18.71 -6.81 14.71
N PHE A 430 18.23 -7.99 15.07
CA PHE A 430 18.00 -8.39 16.45
C PHE A 430 18.78 -9.66 16.73
N LYS A 431 19.24 -9.80 17.96
CA LYS A 431 19.82 -11.02 18.49
C LYS A 431 19.15 -11.33 19.83
N ARG A 432 18.92 -12.61 20.12
CA ARG A 432 18.30 -13.06 21.39
C ARG A 432 19.21 -14.03 22.11
N PRO A 433 20.16 -13.55 22.92
CA PRO A 433 21.11 -14.40 23.62
C PRO A 433 20.42 -15.56 24.37
N GLY A 434 20.92 -16.78 24.18
CA GLY A 434 20.36 -18.00 24.77
C GLY A 434 19.17 -18.63 24.01
N VAL A 435 18.60 -17.94 23.02
CA VAL A 435 17.55 -18.49 22.13
C VAL A 435 18.04 -18.54 20.68
N GLN A 436 18.67 -17.46 20.23
CA GLN A 436 19.17 -17.24 18.88
C GLN A 436 20.45 -16.42 18.95
N GLU A 437 21.57 -17.09 18.69
CA GLU A 437 22.91 -16.49 18.80
C GLU A 437 23.34 -15.69 17.57
N ASP A 438 22.67 -15.90 16.43
CA ASP A 438 22.94 -15.17 15.19
C ASP A 438 22.09 -13.90 15.09
N TRP A 439 22.68 -12.86 14.50
CA TRP A 439 21.95 -11.65 14.13
C TRP A 439 20.93 -11.96 13.05
N VAL A 440 19.66 -11.71 13.34
CA VAL A 440 18.58 -11.83 12.36
C VAL A 440 18.03 -10.49 11.96
N LEU A 441 17.78 -10.36 10.67
CA LEU A 441 17.12 -9.21 10.10
C LEU A 441 15.71 -9.06 10.68
N SER A 442 15.23 -7.83 10.83
CA SER A 442 13.92 -7.57 11.42
C SER A 442 12.78 -8.35 10.76
N THR A 443 12.81 -8.59 9.43
CA THR A 443 11.84 -9.40 8.67
C THR A 443 11.69 -10.84 9.16
N HIS A 444 12.69 -11.37 9.86
CA HIS A 444 12.68 -12.71 10.44
C HIS A 444 12.33 -12.71 11.94
N THR A 445 11.90 -11.56 12.47
CA THR A 445 11.42 -11.40 13.85
C THR A 445 9.91 -11.19 13.89
N GLY A 446 9.29 -11.48 15.03
CA GLY A 446 7.86 -11.25 15.23
C GLY A 446 7.52 -9.76 15.33
N PHE A 447 6.31 -9.39 14.90
CA PHE A 447 5.81 -8.00 14.91
C PHE A 447 5.89 -7.31 16.29
N GLY A 448 5.77 -8.06 17.39
CA GLY A 448 5.84 -7.49 18.73
C GLY A 448 7.15 -6.73 19.02
N ILE A 449 8.30 -7.25 18.59
CA ILE A 449 9.60 -6.60 18.84
C ILE A 449 9.68 -5.26 18.10
N THR A 450 9.33 -5.26 16.82
CA THR A 450 9.39 -4.06 15.96
C THR A 450 8.33 -3.03 16.32
N TYR A 451 7.21 -3.44 16.92
CA TYR A 451 6.18 -2.53 17.42
C TYR A 451 6.51 -1.91 18.78
N ALA A 452 7.21 -2.63 19.66
CA ALA A 452 7.57 -2.14 20.97
C ALA A 452 8.85 -1.29 20.98
N LEU A 453 9.80 -1.57 20.09
CA LEU A 453 11.05 -0.82 19.98
C LEU A 453 10.84 0.71 19.84
N PRO A 454 10.02 1.23 18.91
CA PRO A 454 9.76 2.67 18.82
C PRO A 454 9.16 3.26 20.10
N VAL A 455 8.34 2.50 20.84
CA VAL A 455 7.76 2.95 22.11
C VAL A 455 8.84 3.16 23.15
N VAL A 456 9.77 2.22 23.24
CA VAL A 456 10.90 2.30 24.17
C VAL A 456 11.85 3.42 23.78
N VAL A 457 12.21 3.54 22.50
CA VAL A 457 13.12 4.59 22.01
C VAL A 457 12.51 5.98 22.24
N ALA A 458 11.27 6.22 21.78
CA ALA A 458 10.58 7.49 21.96
C ALA A 458 10.40 7.85 23.44
N GLY A 459 10.07 6.86 24.27
CA GLY A 459 9.89 7.07 25.70
C GLY A 459 11.18 7.48 26.41
N LEU A 460 12.31 6.85 26.07
CA LEU A 460 13.61 7.17 26.66
C LEU A 460 14.15 8.52 26.21
N THR A 461 13.86 8.93 24.97
CA THR A 461 14.27 10.22 24.43
C THR A 461 13.31 11.36 24.76
N ALA A 462 12.15 11.08 25.35
CA ALA A 462 11.18 12.09 25.77
C ALA A 462 11.74 13.02 26.85
N GLU A 463 11.55 14.32 26.68
CA GLU A 463 11.96 15.34 27.66
C GLU A 463 10.98 15.43 28.84
N VAL A 464 11.46 15.90 30.00
CA VAL A 464 10.60 16.19 31.16
C VAL A 464 9.56 17.25 30.76
N GLY A 465 8.29 17.03 31.12
CA GLY A 465 7.18 17.92 30.82
C GLY A 465 6.57 17.71 29.42
N SER A 466 7.20 16.89 28.57
CA SER A 466 6.64 16.52 27.28
C SER A 466 5.40 15.63 27.44
N THR A 467 4.54 15.60 26.42
CA THR A 467 3.40 14.70 26.37
C THR A 467 3.69 13.54 25.43
N PHE A 468 3.70 12.32 25.94
CA PHE A 468 3.88 11.11 25.14
C PHE A 468 2.55 10.38 24.99
N ILE A 469 1.99 10.42 23.78
CA ILE A 469 0.74 9.76 23.43
C ILE A 469 1.03 8.45 22.71
N ILE A 470 0.44 7.36 23.17
CA ILE A 470 0.54 6.07 22.51
C ILE A 470 -0.83 5.42 22.33
N ASP A 471 -1.08 4.99 21.12
CA ASP A 471 -2.28 4.30 20.69
C ASP A 471 -2.03 2.78 20.62
N SER A 472 -2.88 2.01 21.30
CA SER A 472 -2.81 0.55 21.42
C SER A 472 -1.37 0.01 21.62
N PRO A 473 -0.68 0.33 22.73
CA PRO A 473 0.67 -0.19 23.01
C PRO A 473 0.74 -1.72 23.06
N GLU A 474 -0.38 -2.40 23.27
CA GLU A 474 -0.53 -3.86 23.31
C GLU A 474 -0.42 -4.56 21.95
N ALA A 475 -0.45 -3.83 20.84
CA ALA A 475 -0.51 -4.41 19.49
C ALA A 475 0.64 -5.42 19.26
N HIS A 476 0.28 -6.63 18.82
CA HIS A 476 1.18 -7.78 18.61
C HIS A 476 1.98 -8.26 19.84
N LEU A 477 1.63 -7.83 21.05
CA LEU A 477 2.28 -8.26 22.29
C LEU A 477 1.53 -9.39 22.98
N HIS A 478 2.28 -10.35 23.50
CA HIS A 478 1.77 -11.35 24.44
C HIS A 478 1.31 -10.66 25.74
N PRO A 479 0.28 -11.14 26.46
CA PRO A 479 -0.20 -10.53 27.71
C PRO A 479 0.87 -10.14 28.72
N SER A 480 1.89 -10.99 28.94
CA SER A 480 3.00 -10.67 29.83
C SER A 480 3.84 -9.48 29.36
N ALA A 481 4.05 -9.35 28.04
CA ALA A 481 4.75 -8.24 27.42
C ALA A 481 3.92 -6.95 27.48
N GLN A 482 2.59 -7.04 27.39
CA GLN A 482 1.67 -5.90 27.60
C GLN A 482 1.81 -5.35 29.02
N THR A 483 1.83 -6.22 30.04
CA THR A 483 2.08 -5.78 31.42
C THR A 483 3.46 -5.13 31.57
N ALA A 484 4.49 -5.68 30.93
CA ALA A 484 5.86 -5.15 31.00
C ALA A 484 6.02 -3.77 30.33
N ILE A 485 5.46 -3.57 29.13
CA ILE A 485 5.51 -2.27 28.46
C ILE A 485 4.70 -1.22 29.23
N SER A 486 3.60 -1.60 29.87
CA SER A 486 2.84 -0.73 30.75
C SER A 486 3.64 -0.26 31.98
N LYS A 487 4.46 -1.14 32.56
CA LYS A 487 5.39 -0.75 33.65
C LYS A 487 6.44 0.25 33.17
N PHE A 488 6.96 0.08 31.95
CA PHE A 488 7.87 1.05 31.34
C PHE A 488 7.19 2.42 31.15
N LEU A 489 5.98 2.46 30.59
CA LEU A 489 5.22 3.70 30.43
C LEU A 489 4.89 4.37 31.77
N SER A 490 4.57 3.56 32.79
CA SER A 490 4.35 4.03 34.16
C SER A 490 5.61 4.68 34.77
N MET A 491 6.79 4.14 34.47
CA MET A 491 8.07 4.72 34.87
C MET A 491 8.33 6.05 34.17
N LEU A 492 8.03 6.19 32.88
CA LEU A 492 8.14 7.47 32.18
C LEU A 492 7.24 8.53 32.81
N ALA A 493 6.02 8.15 33.18
CA ALA A 493 5.09 9.04 33.87
C ALA A 493 5.66 9.52 35.22
N ALA A 494 6.20 8.60 36.01
CA ALA A 494 6.82 8.91 37.30
C ALA A 494 8.06 9.82 37.18
N THR A 495 8.75 9.80 36.03
CA THR A 495 9.94 10.61 35.74
C THR A 495 9.62 11.92 35.00
N GLY A 496 8.34 12.32 35.02
CA GLY A 496 7.88 13.65 34.63
C GLY A 496 7.46 13.78 33.16
N VAL A 497 7.23 12.69 32.44
CA VAL A 497 6.60 12.69 31.11
C VAL A 497 5.08 12.56 31.26
N ASN A 498 4.29 13.36 30.58
CA ASN A 498 2.83 13.21 30.59
C ASN A 498 2.44 12.09 29.61
N VAL A 499 2.16 10.88 30.11
CA VAL A 499 1.86 9.72 29.27
C VAL A 499 0.35 9.57 29.07
N LEU A 500 -0.12 9.57 27.82
CA LEU A 500 -1.51 9.32 27.45
C LEU A 500 -1.59 8.01 26.66
N ILE A 501 -2.42 7.08 27.13
CA ILE A 501 -2.54 5.74 26.56
C ILE A 501 -3.98 5.54 26.10
N GLU A 502 -4.16 5.23 24.82
CA GLU A 502 -5.37 4.55 24.32
C GLU A 502 -5.10 3.04 24.41
N THR A 503 -6.05 2.27 24.95
CA THR A 503 -5.88 0.82 25.07
C THR A 503 -7.23 0.11 25.21
N HIS A 504 -7.28 -1.10 24.65
CA HIS A 504 -8.34 -2.07 24.85
C HIS A 504 -7.90 -3.24 25.75
N SER A 505 -6.67 -3.20 26.27
CA SER A 505 -6.05 -4.27 27.04
C SER A 505 -6.25 -4.10 28.54
N ASP A 506 -6.84 -5.14 29.14
CA ASP A 506 -6.88 -5.31 30.60
C ASP A 506 -5.48 -5.46 31.21
N TYR A 507 -4.54 -6.07 30.49
CA TYR A 507 -3.15 -6.23 30.92
C TYR A 507 -2.36 -4.91 30.96
N ILE A 508 -2.66 -3.94 30.08
CA ILE A 508 -2.06 -2.61 30.13
C ILE A 508 -2.52 -1.89 31.40
N ILE A 509 -3.82 -1.92 31.67
CA ILE A 509 -4.41 -1.35 32.88
C ILE A 509 -3.84 -2.03 34.14
N ASP A 510 -3.73 -3.36 34.14
CA ASP A 510 -3.14 -4.11 35.26
C ASP A 510 -1.68 -3.72 35.50
N GLY A 511 -0.89 -3.49 34.45
CA GLY A 511 0.48 -3.00 34.58
C GLY A 511 0.56 -1.64 35.31
N ILE A 512 -0.34 -0.71 35.02
CA ILE A 512 -0.42 0.60 35.70
C ILE A 512 -0.81 0.40 37.16
N ARG A 513 -1.81 -0.44 37.44
CA ARG A 513 -2.26 -0.76 38.81
C ARG A 513 -1.14 -1.41 39.64
N ILE A 514 -0.36 -2.30 39.03
CA ILE A 514 0.82 -2.91 39.66
C ILE A 514 1.88 -1.85 39.92
N ALA A 515 2.10 -0.91 39.00
CA ALA A 515 3.05 0.19 39.20
C ALA A 515 2.64 1.09 40.38
N VAL A 516 1.37 1.46 40.49
CA VAL A 516 0.86 2.28 41.63
C VAL A 516 1.01 1.57 42.98
N THR A 517 0.85 0.25 43.02
CA THR A 517 0.88 -0.53 44.28
C THR A 517 2.28 -1.05 44.66
N SER A 518 3.18 -1.15 43.68
CA SER A 518 4.56 -1.60 43.92
C SER A 518 5.37 -0.53 44.64
N ARG A 519 6.24 -0.93 45.58
CA ARG A 519 7.25 -0.06 46.18
C ARG A 519 8.49 0.15 45.28
N GLU A 520 8.59 -0.63 44.20
CA GLU A 520 9.67 -0.58 43.21
C GLU A 520 9.35 0.34 42.02
N SER A 521 8.13 0.85 41.92
CA SER A 521 7.82 1.85 40.90
C SER A 521 8.56 3.15 41.24
N ASN A 522 9.09 3.82 40.23
CA ASN A 522 9.86 5.06 40.35
C ASN A 522 9.04 6.26 40.90
N GLY A 523 7.99 6.03 41.69
CA GLY A 523 7.22 7.05 42.38
C GLY A 523 5.84 7.34 41.79
N LEU A 524 5.29 6.51 40.89
CA LEU A 524 3.95 6.72 40.34
C LEU A 524 2.90 6.54 41.44
N ARG A 525 2.15 7.59 41.77
CA ARG A 525 1.08 7.53 42.78
C ARG A 525 -0.27 7.41 42.12
N LYS A 526 -1.28 6.97 42.89
CA LYS A 526 -2.66 6.86 42.39
C LYS A 526 -3.23 8.20 41.94
N GLU A 527 -2.80 9.31 42.56
CA GLU A 527 -3.22 10.66 42.21
C GLU A 527 -2.64 11.16 40.89
N ASP A 528 -1.57 10.51 40.42
CA ASP A 528 -0.92 10.83 39.14
C ASP A 528 -1.58 10.09 37.97
N CYS A 529 -2.58 9.25 38.23
CA CYS A 529 -3.26 8.42 37.24
C CYS A 529 -4.73 8.85 37.03
N LEU A 530 -5.11 9.07 35.78
CA LEU A 530 -6.51 9.29 35.38
C LEU A 530 -6.93 8.20 34.39
N LEU A 531 -7.99 7.46 34.72
CA LEU A 531 -8.56 6.45 33.84
C LEU A 531 -9.93 6.90 33.34
N ILE A 532 -10.12 6.85 32.03
CA ILE A 532 -11.37 7.23 31.38
C ILE A 532 -11.86 6.04 30.57
N ALA A 533 -13.02 5.50 30.95
CA ALA A 533 -13.72 4.50 30.18
C ALA A 533 -14.67 5.17 29.18
N ILE A 534 -14.57 4.76 27.91
CA ILE A 534 -15.47 5.21 26.84
C ILE A 534 -16.50 4.11 26.60
N ASN A 535 -17.75 4.37 26.98
CA ASN A 535 -18.86 3.42 26.81
C ASN A 535 -19.71 3.81 25.60
N SER A 536 -19.90 2.88 24.67
CA SER A 536 -20.80 3.05 23.53
C SER A 536 -22.20 2.51 23.86
N GLY A 537 -23.20 3.39 23.81
CA GLY A 537 -24.62 3.07 23.90
C GLY A 537 -25.14 2.33 22.67
N ARG A 538 -26.19 1.54 22.84
CA ARG A 538 -26.84 0.79 21.73
C ARG A 538 -27.51 1.69 20.69
N ASP A 539 -27.67 2.96 21.01
CA ASP A 539 -28.21 4.03 20.16
C ASP A 539 -27.12 4.81 19.40
N GLY A 540 -25.85 4.42 19.55
CA GLY A 540 -24.70 5.13 18.96
C GLY A 540 -24.24 6.35 19.74
N SER A 541 -24.79 6.59 20.95
CA SER A 541 -24.27 7.61 21.86
C SER A 541 -23.00 7.12 22.57
N SER A 542 -22.05 8.01 22.84
CA SER A 542 -20.86 7.69 23.66
C SER A 542 -20.94 8.42 25.00
N SER A 543 -20.61 7.70 26.08
CA SER A 543 -20.52 8.27 27.43
C SER A 543 -19.14 8.04 28.01
N LEU A 544 -18.62 9.03 28.73
CA LEU A 544 -17.35 8.95 29.43
C LEU A 544 -17.61 8.62 30.91
N ALA A 545 -16.86 7.68 31.46
CA ALA A 545 -16.86 7.37 32.88
C ALA A 545 -15.43 7.49 33.42
N GLU A 546 -15.24 8.36 34.41
CA GLU A 546 -13.97 8.48 35.11
C GLU A 546 -13.84 7.37 36.16
N LEU A 547 -12.68 6.73 36.19
CA LEU A 547 -12.35 5.62 37.08
C LEU A 547 -11.18 6.01 37.97
N THR A 548 -11.27 5.70 39.26
CA THR A 548 -10.20 5.98 40.23
C THR A 548 -9.54 4.67 40.67
N ILE A 549 -8.20 4.66 40.79
CA ILE A 549 -7.44 3.54 41.38
C ILE A 549 -7.40 3.70 42.91
N GLY A 550 -7.86 2.68 43.64
CA GLY A 550 -7.75 2.61 45.10
C GLY A 550 -6.35 2.23 45.59
N ASP A 551 -6.10 2.36 46.89
CA ASP A 551 -4.78 2.08 47.51
C ASP A 551 -4.33 0.61 47.40
N ASP A 552 -5.27 -0.30 47.23
CA ASP A 552 -5.03 -1.72 46.97
C ASP A 552 -4.92 -2.03 45.46
N GLY A 553 -4.87 -1.00 44.64
CA GLY A 553 -4.89 -1.07 43.18
C GLY A 553 -6.26 -1.43 42.63
N ARG A 554 -7.34 -1.54 43.44
CA ARG A 554 -8.67 -1.88 42.91
C ARG A 554 -9.42 -0.63 42.41
N PRO A 555 -10.15 -0.73 41.29
CA PRO A 555 -10.83 0.42 40.70
C PRO A 555 -12.23 0.59 41.26
N SER A 556 -12.75 1.82 41.24
CA SER A 556 -14.04 2.16 41.84
C SER A 556 -15.25 1.51 41.16
N ASP A 557 -15.47 1.73 39.85
CA ASP A 557 -16.67 1.24 39.13
C ASP A 557 -16.40 0.91 37.63
N TRP A 558 -15.96 -0.32 37.31
CA TRP A 558 -15.64 -0.73 35.93
C TRP A 558 -16.85 -0.83 34.97
N PRO A 559 -16.68 -0.58 33.66
CA PRO A 559 -17.65 -0.93 32.64
C PRO A 559 -17.89 -2.44 32.54
N ARG A 560 -19.14 -2.82 32.24
CA ARG A 560 -19.49 -4.21 31.94
C ARG A 560 -18.83 -4.67 30.63
N GLY A 561 -18.24 -5.86 30.63
CA GLY A 561 -17.64 -6.50 29.46
C GLY A 561 -16.11 -6.38 29.38
N PHE A 562 -15.46 -5.55 30.19
CA PHE A 562 -14.02 -5.28 30.07
C PHE A 562 -13.16 -6.33 30.81
N PHE A 563 -13.36 -6.55 32.11
CA PHE A 563 -12.63 -7.58 32.89
C PHE A 563 -13.42 -8.88 33.12
N ASP A 564 -14.74 -8.83 32.99
CA ASP A 564 -15.64 -9.93 33.33
C ASP A 564 -15.91 -10.89 32.16
N GLN A 565 -15.45 -10.58 30.95
CA GLN A 565 -15.65 -11.45 29.78
C GLN A 565 -14.94 -12.79 29.93
N HIS A 566 -13.71 -12.82 30.47
CA HIS A 566 -13.02 -14.07 30.76
C HIS A 566 -13.77 -14.91 31.80
N ILE A 567 -14.28 -14.27 32.87
CA ILE A 567 -15.08 -14.93 33.91
C ILE A 567 -16.40 -15.44 33.34
N ALA A 568 -17.07 -14.66 32.47
CA ALA A 568 -18.29 -15.04 31.78
C ALA A 568 -18.06 -16.23 30.84
N ASN A 569 -16.95 -16.24 30.11
CA ASN A 569 -16.53 -17.35 29.25
C ASN A 569 -16.26 -18.61 30.08
N MET A 570 -15.51 -18.49 31.18
CA MET A 570 -15.22 -19.61 32.10
C MET A 570 -16.49 -20.18 32.73
N ARG A 571 -17.45 -19.32 33.14
CA ARG A 571 -18.77 -19.75 33.61
C ARG A 571 -19.55 -20.49 32.53
N SER A 572 -19.54 -19.99 31.30
CA SER A 572 -20.23 -20.61 30.16
C SER A 572 -19.64 -21.97 29.80
N LEU A 573 -18.30 -22.10 29.78
CA LEU A 573 -17.60 -23.37 29.59
C LEU A 573 -17.93 -24.38 30.69
N HIS A 574 -17.98 -23.93 31.96
CA HIS A 574 -18.35 -24.79 33.09
C HIS A 574 -19.82 -25.27 33.02
N ILE A 575 -20.72 -24.42 32.54
CA ILE A 575 -22.13 -24.79 32.31
C ILE A 575 -22.22 -25.82 31.18
N ASN A 576 -21.58 -25.57 30.03
CA ASN A 576 -21.63 -26.46 28.86
C ASN A 576 -21.02 -27.84 29.13
N THR A 577 -19.95 -27.92 29.92
CA THR A 577 -19.31 -29.18 30.33
C THR A 577 -20.12 -29.97 31.38
N ARG A 578 -20.99 -29.30 32.15
CA ARG A 578 -21.95 -29.98 33.05
C ARG A 578 -23.17 -30.52 32.31
N SER A 579 -23.65 -29.82 31.28
CA SER A 579 -24.77 -30.26 30.45
C SER A 579 -24.42 -31.52 29.65
N SER A 580 -23.18 -31.61 29.14
CA SER A 580 -22.66 -32.76 28.38
C SER A 580 -22.26 -33.98 29.21
N ARG A 581 -22.29 -33.88 30.55
CA ARG A 581 -22.12 -35.02 31.48
C ARG A 581 -23.44 -35.61 31.99
N LYS A 582 -24.57 -35.01 31.60
CA LYS A 582 -25.94 -35.46 31.97
C LYS A 582 -26.69 -36.11 30.80
N GLU A 583 -26.08 -36.15 29.62
CA GLU A 583 -26.41 -37.07 28.52
C GLU A 583 -25.41 -38.22 28.54
#